data_AF-A0A6J1BDN0-F1
#
_entry.id   AF-A0A6J1BDN0-F1
#
_cell.length_a   1.000
_cell.length_b   1.000
_cell.length_c   1.000
_cell.angle_alpha   90.00
_cell.angle_beta   90.00
_cell.angle_gamma   90.00
#
_symmetry.space_group_name_H-M   'P 1'
#
loop_
_entity.id
_entity.type
_entity.pdbx_description
1 polymer ?
#
loop_
_entity_poly.entity_id
_entity_poly.type
_entity_poly.pdbx_seq_one_letter_code
_entity_poly.pdbx_strand_id
1 'polypeptide(L)'
;MALCRSLFLYAPLHRALVSNPTCFFPEYSCYSSKFTNRRKPQTPFCRTCCSSSSMEAPPLGYRRNVGICLINSSKEIFSASRLDIPNAWQMPQGGIDDNEDPKVAALRELKEETGVSSAEVLAEASYWLTYDFPPEVREKLKHQWGSDWKGQAQTWFLLKFTGKEEEINLLGDGTEKPEFGEWSWMTPEQIVELAVDFKKPVYKKVLEVFAPYLQ
;
A
#
# COMPACT_ATOMS: atom_id res chain seq x y z
N MET A 1 -6.22 5.76 12.02
CA MET A 1 -6.03 6.49 10.76
C MET A 1 -4.58 6.32 10.40
N ALA A 2 -4.26 5.32 9.57
CA ALA A 2 -2.97 5.35 8.93
C ALA A 2 -3.00 6.43 7.87
N LEU A 3 -2.12 7.39 8.07
CA LEU A 3 -1.70 8.31 7.04
C LEU A 3 -0.91 7.50 6.03
N CYS A 4 -1.11 7.74 4.75
CA CYS A 4 -0.23 7.19 3.71
C CYS A 4 1.21 7.55 4.09
N ARG A 5 2.01 6.53 4.39
CA ARG A 5 3.45 6.68 4.69
C ARG A 5 4.24 6.00 3.57
N SER A 6 3.88 6.23 2.33
CA SER A 6 4.92 6.18 1.33
C SER A 6 5.81 7.42 1.56
N LEU A 7 7.09 7.25 1.28
CA LEU A 7 8.15 8.10 1.82
C LEU A 7 8.94 8.72 0.71
N PHE A 8 8.94 10.04 0.77
CA PHE A 8 10.05 10.90 0.36
C PHE A 8 11.33 10.41 1.04
N LEU A 9 12.20 9.75 0.26
CA LEU A 9 13.55 9.40 0.70
C LEU A 9 14.49 10.63 0.61
N TYR A 10 14.07 11.66 -0.13
CA TYR A 10 14.87 12.85 -0.41
C TYR A 10 14.01 14.12 -0.55
N ALA A 11 13.69 14.81 0.56
CA ALA A 11 13.21 16.19 0.51
C ALA A 11 14.02 17.09 1.47
N PRO A 12 14.48 18.29 1.06
CA PRO A 12 15.16 19.22 1.94
C PRO A 12 14.15 19.87 2.91
N LEU A 13 14.55 20.00 4.18
CA LEU A 13 13.75 20.66 5.23
C LEU A 13 13.45 22.12 4.85
N HIS A 14 12.20 22.43 4.51
CA HIS A 14 11.68 23.79 4.61
C HIS A 14 10.66 23.86 5.75
N ARG A 15 11.04 24.60 6.78
CA ARG A 15 10.31 24.84 8.03
C ARG A 15 9.26 25.93 7.78
N ALA A 16 7.98 25.57 7.80
CA ALA A 16 6.88 26.53 7.83
C ALA A 16 6.12 26.39 9.14
N LEU A 17 6.19 27.45 9.95
CA LEU A 17 5.45 27.69 11.19
C LEU A 17 4.01 28.06 10.84
N VAL A 18 3.01 27.31 11.32
CA VAL A 18 1.63 27.82 11.44
C VAL A 18 0.99 27.31 12.74
N SER A 19 0.31 28.26 13.37
CA SER A 19 -0.33 28.33 14.67
C SER A 19 -1.61 27.50 14.85
N ASN A 20 -1.81 27.00 16.07
CA ASN A 20 -3.06 26.44 16.62
C ASN A 20 -4.26 27.38 16.47
N PRO A 21 -5.47 26.81 16.42
CA PRO A 21 -6.43 27.17 17.44
C PRO A 21 -7.19 26.00 18.07
N THR A 22 -7.54 26.26 19.32
CA THR A 22 -8.38 25.56 20.29
C THR A 22 -9.76 25.14 19.77
N CYS A 23 -10.20 23.92 20.10
CA CYS A 23 -11.60 23.53 20.09
C CYS A 23 -12.02 22.89 21.42
N PHE A 24 -13.11 23.44 21.95
CA PHE A 24 -13.83 23.12 23.17
C PHE A 24 -14.47 21.71 23.13
N PHE A 25 -14.42 20.99 24.25
CA PHE A 25 -15.29 19.84 24.56
C PHE A 25 -16.42 20.29 25.50
N PRO A 26 -17.61 19.68 25.40
CA PRO A 26 -18.47 19.50 26.55
C PRO A 26 -18.66 18.02 26.90
N GLU A 27 -18.48 17.73 28.19
CA GLU A 27 -18.84 16.51 28.90
C GLU A 27 -20.35 16.27 28.87
N TYR A 28 -20.78 14.99 28.81
CA TYR A 28 -22.04 14.57 29.43
C TYR A 28 -21.94 13.15 30.01
N SER A 29 -22.71 13.01 31.08
CA SER A 29 -22.66 12.04 32.18
C SER A 29 -23.07 10.60 31.86
N CYS A 30 -22.49 9.71 32.68
CA CYS A 30 -22.86 8.35 33.01
C CYS A 30 -24.35 8.17 33.39
N TYR A 31 -24.95 7.04 32.97
CA TYR A 31 -26.00 6.37 33.74
C TYR A 31 -25.95 4.85 33.56
N SER A 32 -25.82 4.15 34.68
CA SER A 32 -25.78 2.68 34.78
C SER A 32 -27.21 2.14 34.94
N SER A 33 -27.52 1.02 34.29
CA SER A 33 -28.68 0.19 34.67
C SER A 33 -28.40 -1.29 34.37
N LYS A 34 -28.28 -2.05 35.44
CA LYS A 34 -28.25 -3.51 35.50
C LYS A 34 -29.62 -4.05 35.09
N PHE A 35 -29.70 -5.13 34.29
CA PHE A 35 -30.69 -6.19 34.51
C PHE A 35 -30.36 -7.46 33.71
N THR A 36 -31.02 -8.54 34.11
CA THR A 36 -30.60 -9.93 34.15
C THR A 36 -30.81 -10.78 32.90
N ASN A 37 -29.82 -11.63 32.61
CA ASN A 37 -29.88 -13.05 32.27
C ASN A 37 -31.22 -13.67 31.81
N ARG A 38 -31.32 -14.08 30.54
CA ARG A 38 -32.15 -15.22 30.08
C ARG A 38 -31.49 -15.94 28.89
N ARG A 39 -31.53 -17.28 28.96
CA ARG A 39 -30.91 -18.25 28.03
C ARG A 39 -31.90 -18.75 26.95
N LYS A 40 -31.28 -19.31 25.89
CA LYS A 40 -31.72 -20.35 24.91
C LYS A 40 -32.25 -19.84 23.55
N PRO A 41 -32.22 -20.67 22.49
CA PRO A 41 -31.18 -21.61 22.03
C PRO A 41 -30.84 -21.38 20.53
N GLN A 42 -29.60 -21.62 20.09
CA GLN A 42 -29.23 -21.55 18.67
C GLN A 42 -28.94 -22.96 18.10
N THR A 43 -29.63 -23.24 17.01
CA THR A 43 -29.55 -24.39 16.10
C THR A 43 -28.16 -24.55 15.48
N PRO A 44 -27.77 -25.75 14.99
CA PRO A 44 -26.46 -25.94 14.37
C PRO A 44 -26.49 -25.38 12.95
N PHE A 45 -25.91 -24.20 12.75
CA PHE A 45 -25.65 -23.67 11.42
C PHE A 45 -24.41 -24.37 10.86
N CYS A 46 -24.61 -25.15 9.79
CA CYS A 46 -23.53 -25.66 8.95
C CYS A 46 -22.67 -24.48 8.47
N ARG A 47 -21.43 -24.42 8.93
CA ARG A 47 -20.39 -23.54 8.37
C ARG A 47 -19.24 -24.42 7.93
N THR A 48 -19.26 -24.83 6.67
CA THR A 48 -18.00 -25.05 5.97
C THR A 48 -17.82 -23.88 5.02
N CYS A 49 -17.35 -22.78 5.59
CA CYS A 49 -16.75 -21.70 4.83
C CYS A 49 -15.41 -21.38 5.49
N CYS A 50 -14.39 -21.29 4.65
CA CYS A 50 -13.05 -20.75 4.89
C CYS A 50 -11.98 -21.72 5.44
N SER A 51 -10.97 -21.94 4.60
CA SER A 51 -9.57 -21.70 4.98
C SER A 51 -8.86 -21.20 3.71
N SER A 52 -8.87 -19.89 3.47
CA SER A 52 -7.78 -18.97 3.83
C SER A 52 -6.43 -19.49 3.34
N SER A 53 -6.01 -18.99 2.18
CA SER A 53 -4.60 -18.95 1.76
C SER A 53 -3.79 -18.34 2.91
N SER A 54 -3.16 -19.17 3.72
CA SER A 54 -2.29 -18.69 4.79
C SER A 54 -0.98 -18.28 4.15
N MET A 55 -0.83 -17.00 3.82
CA MET A 55 0.50 -16.49 3.52
C MET A 55 1.38 -16.68 4.77
N GLU A 56 2.59 -17.20 4.55
CA GLU A 56 3.68 -17.21 5.55
C GLU A 56 3.78 -15.81 6.17
N ALA A 57 4.00 -15.69 7.49
CA ALA A 57 4.08 -14.38 8.13
C ALA A 57 5.27 -13.55 7.58
N PRO A 58 5.17 -12.21 7.53
CA PRO A 58 6.28 -11.37 7.08
C PRO A 58 7.48 -11.51 8.04
N PRO A 59 8.73 -11.52 7.53
CA PRO A 59 9.91 -11.68 8.37
C PRO A 59 10.04 -10.58 9.44
N LEU A 60 10.57 -10.94 10.63
CA LEU A 60 10.77 -10.01 11.73
C LEU A 60 11.75 -8.88 11.35
N GLY A 61 11.39 -7.64 11.73
CA GLY A 61 12.20 -6.45 11.47
C GLY A 61 11.96 -5.82 10.09
N TYR A 62 10.94 -6.26 9.35
CA TYR A 62 10.47 -5.61 8.13
C TYR A 62 9.11 -4.95 8.35
N ARG A 63 8.93 -3.76 7.76
CA ARG A 63 7.62 -3.08 7.73
C ARG A 63 6.70 -3.81 6.75
N ARG A 64 5.47 -4.10 7.16
CA ARG A 64 4.44 -4.70 6.29
C ARG A 64 3.93 -3.69 5.26
N ASN A 65 3.89 -4.12 4.01
CA ASN A 65 3.51 -3.29 2.88
C ASN A 65 2.83 -4.14 1.79
N VAL A 66 2.08 -3.49 0.91
CA VAL A 66 1.48 -4.07 -0.30
C VAL A 66 2.05 -3.38 -1.52
N GLY A 67 2.34 -4.16 -2.58
CA GLY A 67 2.62 -3.64 -3.90
C GLY A 67 1.49 -3.96 -4.87
N ILE A 68 1.21 -3.04 -5.79
CA ILE A 68 0.15 -3.19 -6.78
C ILE A 68 0.77 -3.20 -8.19
N CYS A 69 0.65 -4.32 -8.88
CA CYS A 69 0.89 -4.40 -10.32
C CYS A 69 -0.45 -4.17 -11.03
N LEU A 70 -0.72 -2.93 -11.46
CA LEU A 70 -1.95 -2.59 -12.17
C LEU A 70 -1.70 -2.67 -13.68
N ILE A 71 -2.48 -3.49 -14.39
CA ILE A 71 -2.38 -3.65 -15.84
C ILE A 71 -3.57 -3.07 -16.59
N ASN A 72 -3.34 -2.52 -17.78
CA ASN A 72 -4.41 -2.11 -18.69
C ASN A 72 -4.88 -3.29 -19.60
N SER A 73 -5.79 -3.01 -20.53
CA SER A 73 -6.27 -3.99 -21.51
C SER A 73 -5.18 -4.52 -22.44
N SER A 74 -4.12 -3.75 -22.64
CA SER A 74 -2.95 -4.06 -23.48
C SER A 74 -1.84 -4.79 -22.71
N LYS A 75 -2.08 -5.16 -21.43
CA LYS A 75 -1.10 -5.81 -20.53
C LYS A 75 0.12 -4.95 -20.18
N GLU A 76 0.05 -3.65 -20.45
CA GLU A 76 1.02 -2.69 -19.97
C GLU A 76 0.73 -2.39 -18.50
N ILE A 77 1.79 -2.14 -17.73
CA ILE A 77 1.72 -1.97 -16.29
C ILE A 77 1.82 -0.48 -15.96
N PHE A 78 0.92 -0.01 -15.09
CA PHE A 78 0.93 1.34 -14.58
C PHE A 78 2.18 1.58 -13.74
N SER A 79 2.91 2.65 -14.06
CA SER A 79 4.05 3.13 -13.28
C SER A 79 4.01 4.64 -13.16
N ALA A 80 4.54 5.15 -12.05
CA ALA A 80 4.56 6.56 -11.77
C ALA A 80 5.97 7.03 -11.36
N SER A 81 6.36 8.22 -11.82
CA SER A 81 7.66 8.83 -11.55
C SER A 81 7.64 9.53 -10.20
N ARG A 82 8.66 9.31 -9.38
CA ARG A 82 8.76 9.92 -8.07
C ARG A 82 9.11 11.41 -8.19
N LEU A 83 8.45 12.27 -7.41
CA LEU A 83 8.80 13.69 -7.34
C LEU A 83 10.15 13.95 -6.65
N ASP A 84 10.58 13.05 -5.77
CA ASP A 84 11.78 13.23 -4.94
C ASP A 84 13.06 12.68 -5.60
N ILE A 85 12.94 11.80 -6.58
CA ILE A 85 14.06 11.21 -7.30
C ILE A 85 13.74 11.27 -8.81
N PRO A 86 14.42 12.14 -9.57
CA PRO A 86 14.17 12.25 -11.00
C PRO A 86 14.48 10.94 -11.71
N ASN A 87 13.67 10.60 -12.71
CA ASN A 87 13.77 9.37 -13.51
C ASN A 87 13.62 8.05 -12.73
N ALA A 88 13.20 8.09 -11.46
CA ALA A 88 12.88 6.89 -10.70
C ALA A 88 11.39 6.58 -10.82
N TRP A 89 11.08 5.49 -11.49
CA TRP A 89 9.71 5.02 -11.67
C TRP A 89 9.39 3.89 -10.71
N GLN A 90 8.15 3.82 -10.24
CA GLN A 90 7.68 2.72 -9.41
C GLN A 90 6.20 2.39 -9.68
N MET A 91 5.85 1.13 -9.42
CA MET A 91 4.48 0.69 -9.25
C MET A 91 3.92 1.20 -7.90
N PRO A 92 2.59 1.40 -7.77
CA PRO A 92 1.95 1.83 -6.53
C PRO A 92 2.22 0.87 -5.36
N GLN A 93 2.42 1.39 -4.15
CA GLN A 93 2.73 0.57 -2.98
C GLN A 93 2.55 1.26 -1.63
N GLY A 94 1.99 0.55 -0.65
CA GLY A 94 1.51 1.20 0.56
C GLY A 94 1.50 0.35 1.81
N GLY A 95 1.33 1.00 2.96
CA GLY A 95 1.39 0.32 4.26
C GLY A 95 0.20 -0.63 4.47
N ILE A 96 0.42 -1.70 5.23
CA ILE A 96 -0.71 -2.50 5.75
C ILE A 96 -0.89 -2.14 7.22
N ASP A 97 -2.11 -1.77 7.59
CA ASP A 97 -2.47 -1.46 8.96
C ASP A 97 -2.58 -2.71 9.84
N ASP A 98 -2.55 -2.48 11.16
CA ASP A 98 -2.74 -3.55 12.13
C ASP A 98 -4.13 -4.18 11.96
N ASN A 99 -4.13 -5.49 11.69
CA ASN A 99 -5.32 -6.29 11.39
C ASN A 99 -6.03 -5.93 10.06
N GLU A 100 -5.40 -5.15 9.19
CA GLU A 100 -5.92 -4.89 7.85
C GLU A 100 -5.64 -6.08 6.93
N ASP A 101 -6.66 -6.44 6.13
CA ASP A 101 -6.53 -7.44 5.09
C ASP A 101 -5.64 -6.90 3.95
N PRO A 102 -4.61 -7.64 3.49
CA PRO A 102 -3.70 -7.11 2.48
C PRO A 102 -4.37 -6.74 1.16
N LYS A 103 -5.45 -7.43 0.75
CA LYS A 103 -6.18 -7.07 -0.47
C LYS A 103 -6.94 -5.75 -0.29
N VAL A 104 -7.51 -5.53 0.90
CA VAL A 104 -8.14 -4.25 1.26
C VAL A 104 -7.10 -3.13 1.27
N ALA A 105 -5.94 -3.36 1.87
CA ALA A 105 -4.83 -2.40 1.86
C ALA A 105 -4.40 -2.07 0.43
N ALA A 106 -4.25 -3.06 -0.46
CA ALA A 106 -3.84 -2.84 -1.84
C ALA A 106 -4.82 -1.94 -2.62
N LEU A 107 -6.13 -2.14 -2.45
CA LEU A 107 -7.15 -1.31 -3.09
C LEU A 107 -7.21 0.10 -2.49
N ARG A 108 -7.06 0.22 -1.16
CA ARG A 108 -7.00 1.51 -0.48
C ARG A 108 -5.79 2.33 -0.96
N GLU A 109 -4.61 1.73 -0.94
CA GLU A 109 -3.35 2.37 -1.33
C GLU A 109 -3.35 2.73 -2.82
N LEU A 110 -3.88 1.87 -3.69
CA LEU A 110 -4.07 2.22 -5.11
C LEU A 110 -4.88 3.50 -5.27
N LYS A 111 -6.00 3.62 -4.54
CA LYS A 111 -6.86 4.80 -4.60
C LYS A 111 -6.19 6.03 -4.01
N GLU A 112 -5.56 5.91 -2.84
CA GLU A 112 -4.86 7.01 -2.17
C GLU A 112 -3.72 7.57 -3.03
N GLU A 113 -2.98 6.70 -3.72
CA GLU A 113 -1.81 7.11 -4.51
C GLU A 113 -2.13 7.56 -5.94
N THR A 114 -3.21 7.03 -6.54
CA THR A 114 -3.46 7.21 -7.99
C THR A 114 -4.88 7.65 -8.33
N GLY A 115 -5.77 7.76 -7.34
CA GLY A 115 -7.20 8.03 -7.56
C GLY A 115 -7.99 6.84 -8.10
N VAL A 116 -7.33 5.77 -8.56
CA VAL A 116 -7.97 4.62 -9.20
C VAL A 116 -8.80 3.81 -8.21
N SER A 117 -10.08 3.66 -8.54
CA SER A 117 -11.05 2.82 -7.84
C SER A 117 -11.64 1.72 -8.74
N SER A 118 -11.61 1.93 -10.05
CA SER A 118 -12.06 0.96 -11.06
C SER A 118 -10.97 -0.07 -11.39
N ALA A 119 -10.77 -1.03 -10.49
CA ALA A 119 -9.83 -2.12 -10.69
C ALA A 119 -10.34 -3.47 -10.14
N GLU A 120 -9.97 -4.56 -10.83
CA GLU A 120 -10.31 -5.93 -10.45
C GLU A 120 -9.05 -6.72 -10.06
N VAL A 121 -9.06 -7.38 -8.91
CA VAL A 121 -7.92 -8.22 -8.49
C VAL A 121 -7.93 -9.53 -9.27
N LEU A 122 -6.86 -9.79 -10.02
CA LEU A 122 -6.67 -11.01 -10.81
C LEU A 122 -5.88 -12.08 -10.06
N ALA A 123 -4.83 -11.68 -9.36
CA ALA A 123 -3.93 -12.60 -8.66
C ALA A 123 -3.26 -11.93 -7.45
N GLU A 124 -2.76 -12.77 -6.55
CA GLU A 124 -1.90 -12.37 -5.43
C GLU A 124 -0.62 -13.20 -5.46
N ALA A 125 0.51 -12.61 -5.05
CA ALA A 125 1.75 -13.33 -4.87
C ALA A 125 1.62 -14.26 -3.66
N SER A 126 2.05 -15.53 -3.78
CA SER A 126 1.87 -16.52 -2.71
C SER A 126 2.81 -16.37 -1.52
N TYR A 127 3.77 -15.43 -1.58
CA TYR A 127 4.77 -15.20 -0.55
C TYR A 127 5.19 -13.73 -0.49
N TRP A 128 5.76 -13.34 0.66
CA TRP A 128 6.30 -12.00 0.86
C TRP A 128 7.63 -11.82 0.12
N LEU A 129 7.74 -10.70 -0.58
CA LEU A 129 8.96 -10.21 -1.20
C LEU A 129 9.57 -9.14 -0.31
N THR A 130 10.79 -9.35 0.14
CA THR A 130 11.50 -8.41 1.01
C THR A 130 12.61 -7.69 0.28
N TYR A 131 12.84 -6.43 0.65
CA TYR A 131 14.06 -5.71 0.30
C TYR A 131 14.55 -4.92 1.49
N ASP A 132 15.87 -4.77 1.58
CA ASP A 132 16.53 -4.03 2.64
C ASP A 132 16.65 -2.56 2.24
N PHE A 133 16.55 -1.68 3.23
CA PHE A 133 16.90 -0.28 3.01
C PHE A 133 18.42 -0.13 2.97
N PRO A 134 18.97 0.63 2.01
CA PRO A 134 20.35 1.09 2.08
C PRO A 134 20.64 1.77 3.43
N PRO A 135 21.85 1.67 4.00
CA PRO A 135 22.17 2.23 5.32
C PRO A 135 21.77 3.70 5.48
N GLU A 136 22.03 4.53 4.48
CA GLU A 136 21.71 5.96 4.46
C GLU A 136 20.19 6.23 4.43
N VAL A 137 19.43 5.35 3.77
CA VAL A 137 17.96 5.41 3.75
C VAL A 137 17.43 4.98 5.11
N ARG A 138 17.92 3.85 5.63
CA ARG A 138 17.48 3.30 6.92
C ARG A 138 17.67 4.28 8.06
N GLU A 139 18.81 4.97 8.11
CA GLU A 139 19.08 5.98 9.14
C GLU A 139 18.05 7.11 9.13
N LYS A 140 17.76 7.68 7.95
CA LYS A 140 16.72 8.71 7.80
C LYS A 140 15.34 8.21 8.22
N LEU A 141 14.98 7.01 7.76
CA LEU A 141 13.67 6.42 8.07
C LEU A 141 13.49 6.10 9.54
N LYS A 142 14.57 5.69 10.22
CA LYS A 142 14.57 5.50 11.67
C LYS A 142 14.21 6.78 12.41
N HIS A 143 14.74 7.93 11.99
CA HIS A 143 14.37 9.23 12.57
C HIS A 143 12.93 9.62 12.28
N GLN A 144 12.43 9.36 11.07
CA GLN A 144 11.08 9.78 10.67
C GLN A 144 9.98 8.89 11.26
N TRP A 145 10.22 7.59 11.38
CA TRP A 145 9.23 6.64 11.88
C TRP A 145 9.37 6.32 13.37
N GLY A 146 10.51 6.65 13.99
CA GLY A 146 10.81 6.28 15.36
C GLY A 146 11.07 4.77 15.54
N SER A 147 11.25 4.03 14.45
CA SER A 147 11.38 2.58 14.42
C SER A 147 12.52 2.14 13.50
N ASP A 148 13.29 1.15 13.93
CA ASP A 148 14.48 0.67 13.21
C ASP A 148 14.17 -0.52 12.30
N TRP A 149 13.33 -0.28 11.29
CA TRP A 149 13.00 -1.29 10.28
C TRP A 149 14.22 -1.54 9.38
N LYS A 150 14.51 -2.82 9.11
CA LYS A 150 15.57 -3.25 8.19
C LYS A 150 15.21 -2.98 6.72
N GLY A 151 13.92 -3.02 6.42
CA GLY A 151 13.41 -3.00 5.06
C GLY A 151 11.88 -3.05 5.02
N GLN A 152 11.34 -3.35 3.85
CA GLN A 152 9.91 -3.65 3.68
C GLN A 152 9.71 -5.11 3.30
N ALA A 153 8.64 -5.71 3.83
CA ALA A 153 8.09 -6.97 3.39
C ALA A 153 6.79 -6.66 2.64
N GLN A 154 6.78 -6.99 1.35
CA GLN A 154 5.68 -6.70 0.45
C GLN A 154 4.97 -7.97 0.02
N THR A 155 3.65 -8.00 0.16
CA THR A 155 2.82 -8.90 -0.64
C THR A 155 2.30 -8.14 -1.85
N TRP A 156 2.23 -8.79 -3.01
CA TRP A 156 1.93 -8.14 -4.28
C TRP A 156 0.61 -8.62 -4.84
N PHE A 157 -0.14 -7.71 -5.43
CA PHE A 157 -1.40 -7.99 -6.10
C PHE A 157 -1.33 -7.57 -7.56
N LEU A 158 -1.82 -8.44 -8.46
CA LEU A 158 -2.06 -8.10 -9.85
C LEU A 158 -3.50 -7.64 -10.02
N LEU A 159 -3.68 -6.41 -10.46
CA LEU A 159 -4.99 -5.80 -10.69
C LEU A 159 -5.15 -5.47 -12.17
N LYS A 160 -6.36 -5.61 -12.68
CA LYS A 160 -6.74 -5.13 -14.01
C LYS A 160 -7.48 -3.81 -13.88
N PHE A 161 -7.01 -2.79 -14.58
CA PHE A 161 -7.71 -1.52 -14.71
C PHE A 161 -8.96 -1.70 -15.58
N THR A 162 -10.12 -1.29 -15.05
CA THR A 162 -11.42 -1.36 -15.73
C THR A 162 -12.08 0.01 -15.86
N GLY A 163 -11.37 1.06 -15.45
CA GLY A 163 -11.83 2.45 -15.51
C GLY A 163 -11.49 3.14 -16.84
N LYS A 164 -11.51 4.46 -16.78
CA LYS A 164 -11.02 5.33 -17.84
C LYS A 164 -9.83 6.12 -17.35
N GLU A 165 -8.89 6.46 -18.23
CA GLU A 165 -7.65 7.12 -17.82
C GLU A 165 -7.86 8.46 -17.12
N GLU A 166 -9.00 9.14 -17.34
CA GLU A 166 -9.34 10.38 -16.61
C GLU A 166 -9.58 10.15 -15.10
N GLU A 167 -9.75 8.90 -14.66
CA GLU A 167 -9.81 8.53 -13.25
C GLU A 167 -8.43 8.60 -12.58
N ILE A 168 -7.35 8.48 -13.36
CA ILE A 168 -5.99 8.49 -12.82
C ILE A 168 -5.62 9.91 -12.43
N ASN A 169 -5.46 10.12 -11.12
CA ASN A 169 -5.05 11.37 -10.51
C ASN A 169 -3.88 11.12 -9.55
N LEU A 170 -2.69 11.60 -9.90
CA LEU A 170 -1.49 11.48 -9.07
C LEU A 170 -1.49 12.40 -7.83
N LEU A 171 -2.48 13.29 -7.73
CA LEU A 171 -2.80 13.96 -6.47
C LEU A 171 -3.57 13.04 -5.50
N GLY A 172 -3.89 11.81 -5.92
CA GLY A 172 -4.63 10.85 -5.14
C GLY A 172 -6.09 11.24 -4.93
N ASP A 173 -6.60 10.89 -3.75
CA ASP A 173 -7.90 11.35 -3.25
C ASP A 173 -7.82 12.64 -2.42
N GLY A 174 -6.65 13.29 -2.41
CA GLY A 174 -6.40 14.56 -1.70
C GLY A 174 -6.18 14.42 -0.20
N THR A 175 -6.11 13.20 0.33
CA THR A 175 -5.81 12.98 1.75
C THR A 175 -4.34 13.25 2.10
N GLU A 176 -3.44 13.11 1.14
CA GLU A 176 -2.00 13.04 1.37
C GLU A 176 -1.18 13.87 0.37
N LYS A 177 0.12 14.05 0.65
CA LYS A 177 1.00 14.79 -0.25
C LYS A 177 1.25 13.97 -1.52
N PRO A 178 1.17 14.59 -2.72
CA PRO A 178 1.45 13.90 -3.97
C PRO A 178 2.87 13.34 -3.96
N GLU A 179 3.02 12.04 -4.24
CA GLU A 179 4.32 11.38 -4.32
C GLU A 179 4.86 11.29 -5.74
N PHE A 180 3.94 11.33 -6.71
CA PHE A 180 4.21 11.10 -8.11
C PHE A 180 4.04 12.36 -8.94
N GLY A 181 4.90 12.52 -9.95
CA GLY A 181 4.87 13.64 -10.88
C GLY A 181 4.18 13.30 -12.19
N GLU A 182 4.58 12.18 -12.79
CA GLU A 182 4.08 11.71 -14.08
C GLU A 182 3.73 10.23 -13.97
N TRP A 183 2.85 9.74 -14.85
CA TRP A 183 2.53 8.32 -14.95
C TRP A 183 2.58 7.87 -16.41
N SER A 184 2.81 6.57 -16.60
CA SER A 184 2.76 5.93 -17.91
C SER A 184 2.37 4.47 -17.76
N TRP A 185 1.70 3.94 -18.78
CA TRP A 185 1.68 2.52 -19.05
C TRP A 185 3.04 2.11 -19.62
N MET A 186 3.64 1.05 -19.08
CA MET A 186 4.98 0.59 -19.42
C MET A 186 5.03 -0.93 -19.60
N THR A 187 5.96 -1.41 -20.42
CA THR A 187 6.21 -2.85 -20.51
C THR A 187 6.93 -3.36 -19.25
N PRO A 188 6.85 -4.67 -18.94
CA PRO A 188 7.61 -5.29 -17.86
C PRO A 188 9.10 -4.95 -17.87
N GLU A 189 9.72 -4.91 -19.05
CA GLU A 189 11.15 -4.61 -19.24
C GLU A 189 11.48 -3.16 -18.86
N GLN A 190 10.66 -2.20 -19.33
CA GLN A 190 10.83 -0.78 -19.05
C GLN A 190 10.75 -0.50 -17.54
N ILE A 191 9.84 -1.17 -16.84
CA ILE A 191 9.67 -1.02 -15.39
C ILE A 191 10.93 -1.42 -14.63
N VAL A 192 11.55 -2.53 -15.01
CA VAL A 192 12.79 -2.99 -14.36
C VAL A 192 13.97 -2.08 -14.69
N GLU A 193 14.01 -1.51 -15.88
CA GLU A 193 15.06 -0.57 -16.30
C GLU A 193 14.99 0.75 -15.51
N LEU A 194 13.78 1.32 -15.40
CA LEU A 194 13.53 2.64 -14.80
C LEU A 194 13.31 2.63 -13.28
N ALA A 195 13.17 1.45 -12.67
CA ALA A 195 13.09 1.33 -11.22
C ALA A 195 14.41 1.68 -10.52
N VAL A 196 14.33 2.10 -9.26
CA VAL A 196 15.52 2.30 -8.42
C VAL A 196 16.24 0.97 -8.20
N ASP A 197 17.57 0.96 -8.23
CA ASP A 197 18.40 -0.25 -8.27
C ASP A 197 18.06 -1.29 -7.19
N PHE A 198 17.84 -0.87 -5.94
CA PHE A 198 17.51 -1.80 -4.85
C PHE A 198 16.10 -2.43 -4.97
N LYS A 199 15.20 -1.86 -5.77
CA LYS A 199 13.86 -2.41 -6.05
C LYS A 199 13.84 -3.33 -7.28
N LYS A 200 14.80 -3.20 -8.21
CA LYS A 200 14.86 -4.01 -9.44
C LYS A 200 14.74 -5.53 -9.18
N PRO A 201 15.41 -6.13 -8.17
CA PRO A 201 15.26 -7.55 -7.88
C PRO A 201 13.85 -7.95 -7.44
N VAL A 202 13.15 -7.07 -6.70
CA VAL A 202 11.75 -7.31 -6.30
C VAL A 202 10.86 -7.28 -7.53
N TYR A 203 11.03 -6.28 -8.40
CA TYR A 203 10.20 -6.13 -9.60
C TYR A 203 10.36 -7.31 -10.55
N LYS A 204 11.60 -7.78 -10.78
CA LYS A 204 11.84 -9.01 -11.56
C LYS A 204 11.05 -10.19 -11.02
N LYS A 205 11.08 -10.43 -9.70
CA LYS A 205 10.33 -11.52 -9.07
C LYS A 205 8.81 -11.32 -9.17
N VAL A 206 8.31 -10.10 -9.02
CA VAL A 206 6.88 -9.79 -9.19
C VAL A 206 6.43 -10.14 -10.61
N LEU A 207 7.21 -9.73 -11.60
CA LEU A 207 6.91 -10.01 -13.01
C LEU A 207 7.00 -11.51 -13.33
N GLU A 208 7.94 -12.24 -12.73
CA GLU A 208 8.00 -13.70 -12.84
C GLU A 208 6.74 -14.37 -12.25
N VAL A 209 6.30 -13.93 -11.07
CA VAL A 209 5.09 -14.45 -10.41
C VAL A 209 3.83 -14.19 -11.25
N PHE A 210 3.73 -13.01 -11.86
CA PHE A 210 2.58 -12.61 -12.66
C PHE A 210 2.71 -12.91 -14.15
N ALA A 211 3.83 -13.48 -14.61
CA ALA A 211 4.06 -13.82 -16.02
C ALA A 211 2.89 -14.58 -16.69
N PRO A 212 2.21 -15.55 -16.03
CA PRO A 212 1.06 -16.23 -16.63
C PRO A 212 -0.12 -15.32 -17.01
N TYR A 213 -0.19 -14.11 -16.47
CA TYR A 213 -1.25 -13.13 -16.71
C TYR A 213 -0.84 -11.99 -17.64
N LEU A 214 0.46 -11.86 -17.91
CA LEU A 214 1.07 -10.78 -18.71
C LEU A 214 1.37 -11.20 -20.17
N GLN A 215 1.06 -12.45 -20.54
CA GLN A 215 1.18 -12.98 -21.90
C GLN A 215 -0.03 -12.66 -22.78
#